data_AF-A0A0Q4J275-F1
#
_entry.id   AF-A0A0Q4J275-F1
#
_cell.length_a   1.000
_cell.length_b   1.000
_cell.length_c   1.000
_cell.angle_alpha   90.00
_cell.angle_beta   90.00
_cell.angle_gamma   90.00
#
_symmetry.space_group_name_H-M   'P 1'
#
loop_
_entity.id
_entity.type
_entity.pdbx_description
1 polymer ?
#
loop_
_entity_poly.entity_id
_entity_poly.type
_entity_poly.pdbx_seq_one_letter_code
_entity_poly.pdbx_strand_id
1 'polypeptide(L)' 'MKPKVITYTITTAAGMTGVPVFLTVALKRFAIGIHTQGRGDRNLGRRIDDDLLATLDSFWV' A
#
# COMPACT_ATOMS: atom_id res chain seq x y z
N MET A 1 3.63 -8.38 -15.41
CA MET A 1 3.88 -8.27 -13.95
C MET A 1 3.11 -7.06 -13.43
N LYS A 2 2.29 -7.21 -12.38
CA LYS A 2 1.61 -6.07 -11.75
C LYS A 2 2.66 -5.25 -10.97
N PRO A 3 2.58 -3.91 -10.93
CA PRO A 3 3.54 -3.12 -10.17
C PRO A 3 3.42 -3.43 -8.67
N LYS A 4 4.54 -3.78 -8.02
CA LYS A 4 4.65 -4.04 -6.57
C LYS A 4 4.43 -2.80 -5.70
N VAL A 5 4.52 -1.62 -6.32
CA VAL A 5 4.34 -0.32 -5.69
C VAL A 5 3.06 0.31 -6.20
N ILE A 6 2.22 0.81 -5.30
CA ILE A 6 1.10 1.69 -5.63
C ILE A 6 1.53 3.15 -5.46
N THR A 7 1.06 4.02 -6.34
CA THR A 7 1.19 5.47 -6.24
C THR A 7 -0.19 6.07 -6.00
N TYR A 8 -0.30 7.06 -5.11
CA TYR A 8 -1.56 7.76 -4.85
C TYR A 8 -1.31 9.19 -4.34
N THR A 9 -2.32 10.04 -4.48
CA THR A 9 -2.27 11.47 -4.12
C THR A 9 -3.26 11.74 -3.00
N ILE A 10 -2.76 11.79 -1.76
CA ILE A 10 -3.53 12.07 -0.54
C ILE A 10 -2.57 12.79 0.42
N THR A 11 -3.04 13.75 1.21
CA THR A 11 -2.21 14.36 2.26
C THR A 11 -1.87 13.31 3.33
N THR A 12 -0.58 13.11 3.58
CA THR A 12 -0.07 12.25 4.67
C THR A 12 0.74 13.06 5.66
N ALA A 13 0.76 12.65 6.93
CA ALA A 13 1.61 13.24 7.97
C ALA A 13 2.74 12.27 8.36
N ALA A 14 3.77 12.81 9.02
CA ALA A 14 4.82 11.99 9.63
C ALA A 14 4.20 10.96 10.60
N GLY A 15 4.71 9.73 10.57
CA GLY A 15 4.21 8.63 11.40
C GLY A 15 3.12 7.76 10.77
N MET A 16 2.67 8.05 9.54
CA MET A 16 1.65 7.24 8.84
C MET A 16 2.20 5.99 8.13
N THR A 17 3.52 5.74 8.16
CA THR A 17 4.13 4.53 7.58
C THR A 17 3.55 3.28 8.22
N GLY A 18 3.21 2.27 7.41
CA GLY A 18 2.58 1.03 7.86
C GLY A 18 1.04 1.03 7.83
N VAL A 19 0.41 2.20 7.63
CA VAL A 19 -1.07 2.29 7.58
C VAL A 19 -1.62 1.70 6.28
N PRO A 20 -2.75 0.95 6.31
CA PRO A 20 -3.38 0.43 5.11
C PRO A 20 -3.93 1.54 4.20
N VAL A 21 -3.67 1.41 2.90
CA VAL A 21 -4.21 2.26 1.84
C VAL A 21 -5.49 1.61 1.30
N PHE A 22 -6.57 2.38 1.28
CA PHE A 22 -7.87 1.89 0.84
C PHE A 22 -8.30 2.51 -0.49
N LEU A 23 -8.90 1.68 -1.34
CA LEU A 23 -9.63 2.09 -2.53
C LEU A 23 -11.13 1.89 -2.32
N THR A 24 -11.92 2.92 -2.60
CA THR A 24 -13.37 2.83 -2.60
C THR A 24 -13.87 2.65 -4.02
N VAL A 25 -14.65 1.60 -4.26
CA VAL A 25 -15.31 1.33 -5.55
C VAL A 25 -16.80 1.13 -5.28
N ALA A 26 -17.63 2.02 -5.81
CA ALA A 26 -19.04 2.13 -5.46
C ALA A 26 -19.23 2.22 -3.93
N LEU A 27 -19.94 1.26 -3.32
CA LEU A 27 -20.21 1.21 -1.87
C LEU A 27 -19.26 0.27 -1.11
N LYS A 28 -18.16 -0.19 -1.74
CA LYS A 28 -17.21 -1.13 -1.13
C LYS A 28 -15.84 -0.49 -0.94
N ARG A 29 -15.15 -0.89 0.13
CA ARG A 29 -13.81 -0.42 0.49
C ARG A 29 -12.84 -1.59 0.50
N PHE A 30 -11.72 -1.48 -0.20
CA PHE A 30 -10.72 -2.52 -0.36
C PHE A 30 -9.37 -2.03 0.16
N ALA A 31 -8.68 -2.81 0.98
CA ALA A 31 -7.28 -2.55 1.30
C ALA A 31 -6.42 -2.99 0.11
N ILE A 32 -5.65 -2.06 -0.47
CA ILE A 32 -4.90 -2.29 -1.72
C ILE A 32 -3.39 -2.18 -1.54
N GLY A 33 -2.92 -1.65 -0.41
CA GLY A 33 -1.51 -1.49 -0.13
C GLY A 33 -1.24 -1.03 1.30
N ILE A 34 0.04 -0.88 1.62
CA ILE A 34 0.56 -0.40 2.91
C ILE A 34 1.38 0.85 2.62
N HIS A 35 1.08 1.99 3.26
CA HIS A 35 1.84 3.23 3.06
C HIS A 35 3.30 3.03 3.49
N THR A 36 4.25 3.41 2.62
CA THR A 36 5.68 3.29 2.93
C THR A 36 6.34 4.65 3.07
N GLN A 37 6.04 5.58 2.15
CA GLN A 37 6.66 6.90 2.13
C GLN A 37 5.79 7.93 1.41
N GLY A 38 5.91 9.18 1.82
CA GLY A 38 5.32 10.35 1.16
C GLY A 38 6.41 11.35 0.73
N ARG A 39 6.22 11.98 -0.43
CA ARG A 39 7.03 13.12 -0.89
C ARG A 39 6.13 14.16 -1.54
N GLY A 40 5.87 15.25 -0.80
CA GLY A 40 4.92 16.27 -1.23
C GLY A 40 3.49 15.73 -1.25
N ASP A 41 2.80 15.88 -2.37
CA ASP A 41 1.45 15.36 -2.60
C ASP A 41 1.43 13.91 -3.10
N ARG A 42 2.58 13.36 -3.48
CA ARG A 42 2.70 12.01 -4.04
C ARG A 42 3.19 11.02 -2.99
N ASN A 43 2.44 9.94 -2.83
CA ASN A 43 2.77 8.86 -1.90
C ASN A 43 3.01 7.55 -2.62
N LEU A 44 3.72 6.68 -1.92
CA LEU A 44 4.01 5.33 -2.33
C LEU A 44 3.56 4.35 -1.24
N GLY A 45 3.14 3.17 -1.69
CA GLY A 45 2.85 2.06 -0.79
C GLY A 45 3.24 0.73 -1.40
N ARG A 46 3.53 -0.26 -0.55
CA ARG A 46 3.67 -1.66 -0.97
C ARG A 46 2.28 -2.18 -1.31
N ARG A 47 2.08 -2.64 -2.54
CA ARG A 47 0.83 -3.27 -2.96
C ARG A 47 0.55 -4.52 -2.12
N ILE A 48 -0.71 -4.76 -1.78
CA ILE A 48 -1.15 -6.08 -1.27
C ILE A 48 -1.49 -6.94 -2.49
N ASP A 49 -0.66 -7.96 -2.73
CA ASP A 49 -0.75 -8.91 -3.85
C ASP A 49 -0.19 -10.28 -3.46
N ASP A 50 -0.38 -11.27 -4.33
CA ASP A 50 0.09 -12.65 -4.09
C ASP A 50 1.63 -12.69 -3.91
N ASP A 51 2.37 -11.82 -4.61
CA ASP A 51 3.82 -11.66 -4.44
C ASP A 51 4.18 -11.17 -3.03
N LEU A 52 3.37 -10.31 -2.41
CA LEU A 52 3.58 -9.87 -1.02
C LEU A 52 3.43 -11.07 -0.11
N LEU A 53 2.36 -11.84 -0.25
CA LEU A 53 2.13 -13.04 0.57
C LEU A 53 3.28 -14.03 0.44
N ALA A 54 3.72 -14.34 -0.79
CA ALA A 54 4.86 -15.23 -1.01
C ALA A 54 6.16 -14.69 -0.37
N THR A 55 6.37 -13.38 -0.40
CA THR A 55 7.52 -12.75 0.28
C THR A 55 7.40 -12.93 1.79
N LEU A 56 6.23 -12.63 2.35
CA LEU A 56 5.95 -12.76 3.78
C LEU A 56 6.19 -14.21 4.22
N ASP A 57 5.61 -15.19 3.53
CA ASP A 57 5.78 -16.62 3.84
C ASP A 57 7.26 -17.02 3.91
N SER A 58 8.14 -16.45 3.07
CA SER A 58 9.59 -16.73 3.10
C SER A 58 10.35 -16.20 4.33
N PHE A 59 9.78 -15.22 5.06
CA PHE A 59 10.38 -14.64 6.27
C PHE A 59 9.81 -15.23 7.57
N TRP A 60 8.67 -15.91 7.51
CA TRP A 60 8.01 -16.52 8.67
C TRP A 60 8.37 -18.00 8.91
N VAL A 61 9.22 -18.59 8.05
CA VAL A 61 9.76 -19.96 8.20
C VAL A 61 10.90 -20.00 9.20
#